data_AF-A0A0F2T3C0-F1
#
_entry.id   AF-A0A0F2T3C0-F1
#
_cell.length_a   1.000
_cell.length_b   1.000
_cell.length_c   1.000
_cell.angle_alpha   90.00
_cell.angle_beta   90.00
_cell.angle_gamma   90.00
#
_symmetry.space_group_name_H-M   'P 1'
#
loop_
_entity.id
_entity.type
_entity.pdbx_description
1 polymer ?
#
loop_
_entity_poly.entity_id
_entity_poly.type
_entity_poly.pdbx_seq_one_letter_code
_entity_poly.pdbx_strand_id
1 'polypeptide(L)'
;ADAAPVADWPEQWPPQDAEPLPVEDLYTRLADIGYDYGPLFHGVEAIWRDGDETYAEVTLPEGHEGFGIHPALFDSALQSGVILLTETASGTHLMPFSWNGVQLDRTGATRLRVRSTMTGGTSLRLDAVDPDGTPVVSARSLIVRPV
;
A
#
# COMPACT_ATOMS: atom_id res chain seq x y z
N ALA A 1 -14.13 20.17 4.84
CA ALA A 1 -13.37 20.41 6.07
C ALA A 1 -11.97 19.85 5.85
N ASP A 2 -10.98 20.67 6.22
CA ASP A 2 -9.58 20.70 5.80
C ASP A 2 -8.95 19.37 5.36
N ALA A 3 -8.53 19.31 4.11
CA ALA A 3 -7.63 18.29 3.60
C ALA A 3 -6.27 18.96 3.42
N ALA A 4 -5.24 18.45 4.10
CA ALA A 4 -3.89 18.72 3.63
C ALA A 4 -3.82 18.26 2.16
N PRO A 5 -3.31 19.09 1.23
CA PRO A 5 -3.22 18.73 -0.17
C PRO A 5 -2.46 17.40 -0.28
N VAL A 6 -2.89 16.55 -1.23
CA VAL A 6 -2.10 15.38 -1.62
C VAL A 6 -0.73 15.92 -2.01
N ALA A 7 0.34 15.49 -1.32
CA ALA A 7 1.68 15.90 -1.71
C ALA A 7 1.90 15.53 -3.18
N ASP A 8 2.63 16.36 -3.93
CA ASP A 8 2.89 16.09 -5.34
C ASP A 8 3.46 14.68 -5.53
N TRP A 9 3.09 14.04 -6.63
CA TRP A 9 3.60 12.71 -6.94
C TRP A 9 5.06 12.81 -7.37
N PRO A 10 5.95 11.87 -6.98
CA PRO A 10 7.35 11.90 -7.41
C PRO A 10 7.46 11.93 -8.95
N GLU A 11 8.18 12.91 -9.49
CA GLU A 11 8.45 12.99 -10.94
C GLU A 11 9.38 11.87 -11.42
N GLN A 12 10.29 11.42 -10.53
CA GLN A 12 11.16 10.28 -10.74
C GLN A 12 10.64 9.07 -9.98
N TRP A 13 10.74 7.88 -10.60
CA TRP A 13 10.36 6.62 -9.98
C TRP A 13 11.46 5.56 -10.12
N PRO A 14 11.88 4.90 -9.01
CA PRO A 14 11.51 5.20 -7.63
C PRO A 14 12.01 6.60 -7.19
N PRO A 15 11.47 7.17 -6.10
CA PRO A 15 11.93 8.47 -5.59
C PRO A 15 13.44 8.45 -5.27
N GLN A 16 14.13 9.55 -5.59
CA GLN A 16 15.60 9.62 -5.54
C GLN A 16 16.20 9.29 -4.17
N ASP A 17 15.55 9.73 -3.09
CA ASP A 17 16.05 9.60 -1.72
C ASP A 17 15.44 8.38 -0.98
N ALA A 18 14.62 7.57 -1.66
CA ALA A 18 13.98 6.41 -1.05
C ALA A 18 14.90 5.16 -1.10
N GLU A 19 15.10 4.54 0.05
CA GLU A 19 15.93 3.34 0.20
C GLU A 19 15.12 2.09 -0.15
N PRO A 20 15.65 1.16 -0.97
CA PRO A 20 14.95 -0.07 -1.32
C PRO A 20 14.80 -0.98 -0.09
N LEU A 21 13.61 -1.55 0.10
CA LEU A 21 13.36 -2.61 1.08
C LEU A 21 13.39 -3.97 0.38
N PRO A 22 14.04 -4.99 0.98
CA PRO A 22 14.07 -6.32 0.39
C PRO A 22 12.67 -6.93 0.38
N VAL A 23 12.18 -7.24 -0.82
CA VAL A 23 10.90 -7.93 -1.04
C VAL A 23 11.10 -9.42 -1.30
N GLU A 24 12.35 -9.85 -1.48
CA GLU A 24 12.74 -11.25 -1.48
C GLU A 24 12.36 -11.86 -0.13
N ASP A 25 11.58 -12.94 -0.19
CA ASP A 25 10.99 -13.61 0.98
C ASP A 25 9.99 -12.77 1.79
N LEU A 26 9.49 -11.63 1.27
CA LEU A 26 8.48 -10.81 1.95
C LEU A 26 7.30 -11.66 2.44
N TYR A 27 6.71 -12.44 1.55
CA TYR A 27 5.55 -13.26 1.88
C TYR A 27 5.87 -14.42 2.83
N THR A 28 7.08 -14.97 2.78
CA THR A 28 7.54 -15.95 3.78
C THR A 28 7.62 -15.32 5.16
N ARG A 29 8.23 -14.13 5.27
CA ARG A 29 8.34 -13.40 6.54
C ARG A 29 6.98 -12.95 7.08
N LEU A 30 6.08 -12.54 6.19
CA LEU A 30 4.69 -12.20 6.53
C LEU A 30 3.93 -13.42 7.07
N ALA A 31 4.10 -14.59 6.45
CA ALA A 31 3.54 -15.84 6.93
C ALA A 31 4.09 -16.23 8.32
N ASP A 32 5.40 -16.05 8.57
CA ASP A 32 6.03 -16.32 9.87
C ASP A 32 5.45 -15.49 11.02
N ILE A 33 4.86 -14.32 10.71
CA ILE A 33 4.19 -13.45 11.68
C ILE A 33 2.65 -13.50 11.58
N GLY A 34 2.11 -14.50 10.88
CA GLY A 34 0.69 -14.84 10.84
C GLY A 34 -0.13 -14.27 9.67
N TYR A 35 0.49 -13.59 8.69
CA TYR A 35 -0.18 -13.17 7.46
C TYR A 35 0.05 -14.20 6.34
N ASP A 36 -0.77 -15.24 6.32
CA ASP A 36 -0.74 -16.28 5.29
C ASP A 36 -1.53 -15.84 4.04
N TYR A 37 -0.90 -15.01 3.21
CA TYR A 37 -1.48 -14.54 1.96
C TYR A 37 -1.44 -15.63 0.89
N GLY A 38 -2.56 -15.83 0.19
CA GLY A 38 -2.60 -16.70 -1.00
C GLY A 38 -1.94 -16.04 -2.22
N PRO A 39 -1.59 -16.80 -3.28
CA PRO A 39 -0.79 -16.31 -4.41
C PRO A 39 -1.36 -15.09 -5.13
N LEU A 40 -2.69 -14.94 -5.18
CA LEU A 40 -3.32 -13.77 -5.83
C LEU A 40 -3.08 -12.47 -5.06
N PHE A 41 -2.78 -12.56 -3.75
CA PHE A 41 -2.46 -11.44 -2.87
C PHE A 41 -0.95 -11.17 -2.79
N HIS A 42 -0.14 -11.92 -3.55
CA HIS A 42 1.31 -11.73 -3.64
C HIS A 42 1.68 -10.68 -4.69
N GLY A 43 0.99 -9.54 -4.66
CA GLY A 43 1.08 -8.51 -5.70
C GLY A 43 2.20 -7.49 -5.50
N VAL A 44 2.94 -7.48 -4.40
CA VAL A 44 4.03 -6.53 -4.15
C VAL A 44 5.27 -6.92 -4.95
N GLU A 45 5.69 -6.04 -5.86
CA GLU A 45 6.85 -6.27 -6.75
C GLU A 45 8.11 -5.57 -6.25
N ALA A 46 7.97 -4.37 -5.67
CA ALA A 46 9.08 -3.60 -5.13
C ALA A 46 8.58 -2.62 -4.07
N ILE A 47 9.41 -2.33 -3.06
CA ILE A 47 9.14 -1.34 -2.02
C ILE A 47 10.39 -0.49 -1.78
N TRP A 48 10.17 0.81 -1.56
CA TRP A 48 11.17 1.75 -1.08
C TRP A 48 10.64 2.52 0.13
N ARG A 49 11.54 3.04 0.95
CA ARG A 49 11.22 3.82 2.16
C ARG A 49 11.93 5.15 2.17
N ASP A 50 11.21 6.19 2.54
CA ASP A 50 11.75 7.51 2.86
C ASP A 50 11.10 8.00 4.17
N GLY A 51 11.83 7.89 5.29
CA GLY A 51 11.32 8.25 6.61
C GLY A 51 10.04 7.51 7.01
N ASP A 52 8.94 8.26 7.08
CA ASP A 52 7.58 7.80 7.42
C ASP A 52 6.73 7.44 6.20
N GLU A 53 7.34 7.43 5.01
CA GLU A 53 6.71 7.07 3.74
C GLU A 53 7.25 5.75 3.19
N THR A 54 6.36 4.96 2.60
CA THR A 54 6.72 3.87 1.70
C THR A 54 6.18 4.12 0.31
N TYR A 55 6.97 3.69 -0.65
CA TYR A 55 6.63 3.67 -2.07
C TYR A 55 6.62 2.22 -2.52
N ALA A 56 5.66 1.81 -3.35
CA ALA A 56 5.61 0.44 -3.83
C ALA A 56 5.09 0.33 -5.25
N GLU A 57 5.57 -0.70 -5.95
CA GLU A 57 4.96 -1.20 -7.19
C GLU A 57 4.15 -2.45 -6.85
N VAL A 58 2.89 -2.48 -7.26
CA VAL A 58 2.00 -3.62 -7.06
C VAL A 58 1.28 -4.00 -8.34
N THR A 59 1.14 -5.31 -8.58
CA THR A 59 0.56 -5.86 -9.81
C THR A 59 -0.45 -6.97 -9.50
N LEU A 60 -1.52 -7.01 -10.30
CA LEU A 60 -2.51 -8.06 -10.35
C LEU A 60 -2.26 -8.95 -11.58
N PRO A 61 -2.26 -10.29 -11.44
CA PRO A 61 -2.26 -11.20 -12.59
C PRO A 61 -3.44 -10.96 -13.55
N GLU A 62 -3.27 -11.31 -14.82
CA GLU A 62 -4.33 -11.20 -15.84
C GLU A 62 -5.50 -12.16 -15.56
N GLY A 63 -6.69 -11.87 -16.11
CA GLY A 63 -7.87 -12.75 -16.02
C GLY A 63 -8.68 -12.56 -14.73
N HIS A 64 -8.48 -11.45 -14.04
CA HIS A 64 -9.15 -11.10 -12.78
C HIS A 64 -9.91 -9.76 -12.89
N GLU A 65 -10.64 -9.57 -13.98
CA GLU A 65 -11.42 -8.35 -14.25
C GLU A 65 -12.77 -8.33 -13.48
N GLY A 66 -13.50 -7.21 -13.58
CA GLY A 66 -14.88 -7.08 -13.06
C GLY A 66 -15.04 -6.29 -11.75
N PHE A 67 -13.99 -5.63 -11.29
CA PHE A 67 -14.01 -4.80 -10.08
C PHE A 67 -13.75 -3.32 -10.41
N GLY A 68 -14.22 -2.43 -9.53
CA GLY A 68 -13.75 -1.04 -9.53
C GLY A 68 -12.23 -1.02 -9.31
N ILE A 69 -11.79 -1.53 -8.17
CA ILE A 69 -10.41 -1.94 -7.93
C ILE A 69 -10.42 -3.38 -7.45
N HIS A 70 -9.55 -4.23 -8.00
CA HIS A 70 -9.51 -5.64 -7.60
C HIS A 70 -9.07 -5.74 -6.12
N PRO A 71 -9.78 -6.52 -5.26
CA PRO A 71 -9.47 -6.59 -3.84
C PRO A 71 -8.02 -7.01 -3.54
N ALA A 72 -7.47 -7.95 -4.29
CA ALA A 72 -6.08 -8.39 -4.09
C ALA A 72 -5.05 -7.31 -4.49
N LEU A 73 -5.32 -6.53 -5.54
CA LEU A 73 -4.46 -5.41 -5.93
C LEU A 73 -4.49 -4.32 -4.87
N PHE A 74 -5.70 -4.01 -4.37
CA PHE A 74 -5.85 -3.02 -3.32
C PHE A 74 -5.18 -3.47 -2.03
N ASP A 75 -5.35 -4.73 -1.63
CA ASP A 75 -4.71 -5.29 -0.44
C ASP A 75 -3.18 -5.28 -0.56
N SER A 76 -2.60 -5.63 -1.72
CA SER A 76 -1.15 -5.49 -1.95
C SER A 76 -0.68 -4.04 -1.78
N ALA A 77 -1.48 -3.04 -2.19
CA ALA A 77 -1.17 -1.64 -1.89
C ALA A 77 -1.15 -1.37 -0.38
N LEU A 78 -2.06 -1.96 0.41
CA LEU A 78 -2.07 -1.83 1.88
C LEU A 78 -0.88 -2.52 2.55
N GLN A 79 -0.51 -3.71 2.07
CA GLN A 79 0.63 -4.48 2.58
C GLN A 79 1.90 -3.61 2.59
N SER A 80 2.11 -2.77 1.57
CA SER A 80 3.25 -1.85 1.48
C SER A 80 3.30 -0.78 2.58
N GLY A 81 2.14 -0.33 3.07
CA GLY A 81 2.04 0.64 4.17
C GLY A 81 2.11 -0.01 5.54
N VAL A 82 1.55 -1.21 5.70
CA VAL A 82 1.55 -1.95 6.98
C VAL A 82 2.97 -2.36 7.40
N ILE A 83 3.89 -2.55 6.45
CA ILE A 83 5.31 -2.80 6.73
C ILE A 83 5.89 -1.74 7.69
N LEU A 84 5.57 -0.45 7.51
CA LEU A 84 6.01 0.63 8.40
C LEU A 84 5.57 0.43 9.85
N LEU A 85 4.39 -0.14 10.06
CA LEU A 85 3.82 -0.33 11.40
C LEU A 85 4.34 -1.59 12.07
N THR A 86 4.58 -2.66 11.29
CA THR A 86 5.04 -3.95 11.83
C THR A 86 6.42 -3.89 12.49
N GLU A 87 7.32 -3.02 12.03
CA GLU A 87 8.62 -2.79 12.68
C GLU A 87 8.47 -2.26 14.12
N THR A 88 7.45 -1.46 14.38
CA THR A 88 7.21 -0.85 15.69
C THR A 88 6.38 -1.75 16.62
N ALA A 89 5.62 -2.68 16.05
CA ALA A 89 4.54 -3.37 16.75
C ALA A 89 4.91 -4.71 17.42
N SER A 90 6.21 -5.09 17.43
CA SER A 90 6.77 -6.25 18.17
C SER A 90 5.82 -7.46 18.29
N GLY A 91 5.50 -8.08 17.15
CA GLY A 91 4.71 -9.33 17.10
C GLY A 91 3.19 -9.15 17.21
N THR A 92 2.68 -7.93 17.12
CA THR A 92 1.23 -7.66 17.07
C THR A 92 0.71 -7.75 15.64
N HIS A 93 -0.31 -8.57 15.41
CA HIS A 93 -0.99 -8.67 14.13
C HIS A 93 -1.95 -7.48 13.96
N LEU A 94 -1.68 -6.62 12.98
CA LEU A 94 -2.40 -5.38 12.73
C LEU A 94 -3.28 -5.52 11.48
N MET A 95 -4.58 -5.30 11.63
CA MET A 95 -5.53 -5.38 10.53
C MET A 95 -6.20 -4.03 10.25
N PRO A 96 -6.45 -3.69 8.96
CA PRO A 96 -7.32 -2.57 8.60
C PRO A 96 -8.66 -2.64 9.32
N PHE A 97 -9.02 -1.56 10.04
CA PHE A 97 -10.24 -1.50 10.85
C PHE A 97 -11.21 -0.41 10.41
N SER A 98 -10.70 0.79 10.10
CA SER A 98 -11.55 1.94 9.72
C SER A 98 -10.94 2.74 8.59
N TRP A 99 -11.79 3.14 7.66
CA TRP A 99 -11.43 3.82 6.42
C TRP A 99 -12.15 5.15 6.32
N ASN A 100 -11.43 6.21 6.00
CA ASN A 100 -11.98 7.55 5.86
C ASN A 100 -11.47 8.23 4.59
N GLY A 101 -12.39 8.87 3.87
CA GLY A 101 -12.06 9.59 2.63
C GLY A 101 -11.46 8.67 1.57
N VAL A 102 -12.08 7.50 1.34
CA VAL A 102 -11.72 6.62 0.24
C VAL A 102 -12.31 7.17 -1.05
N GLN A 103 -11.48 7.31 -2.08
CA GLN A 103 -11.88 7.77 -3.41
C GLN A 103 -11.29 6.84 -4.46
N LEU A 104 -12.11 6.48 -5.44
CA LEU A 104 -11.72 5.68 -6.60
C LEU A 104 -11.93 6.55 -7.85
N ASP A 105 -10.84 6.94 -8.49
CA ASP A 105 -10.81 7.83 -9.66
C ASP A 105 -10.80 7.06 -10.98
N ARG A 106 -10.25 5.83 -10.97
CA ARG A 106 -10.17 4.95 -12.16
C ARG A 106 -10.52 3.52 -11.79
N THR A 107 -11.19 2.82 -12.70
CA THR A 107 -11.58 1.41 -12.53
C THR A 107 -10.73 0.47 -13.38
N GLY A 108 -10.57 -0.78 -12.94
CA GLY A 108 -9.95 -1.85 -13.72
C GLY A 108 -8.43 -1.77 -13.84
N ALA A 109 -7.77 -0.99 -12.99
CA ALA A 109 -6.31 -0.99 -12.91
C ALA A 109 -5.81 -2.39 -12.50
N THR A 110 -4.71 -2.82 -13.13
CA THR A 110 -4.00 -4.07 -12.80
C THR A 110 -2.60 -3.82 -12.26
N ARG A 111 -2.12 -2.57 -12.32
CA ARG A 111 -0.82 -2.15 -11.81
C ARG A 111 -0.95 -0.81 -11.13
N LEU A 112 -0.30 -0.65 -9.98
CA LEU A 112 -0.27 0.60 -9.24
C LEU A 112 1.14 0.94 -8.79
N ARG A 113 1.44 2.23 -8.80
CA ARG A 113 2.46 2.82 -7.93
C ARG A 113 1.75 3.40 -6.72
N VAL A 114 2.22 3.04 -5.54
CA VAL A 114 1.58 3.35 -4.26
C VAL A 114 2.51 4.22 -3.44
N ARG A 115 1.96 5.24 -2.78
CA ARG A 115 2.59 5.97 -1.69
C ARG A 115 1.74 5.77 -0.43
N SER A 116 2.36 5.27 0.62
CA SER A 116 1.75 5.17 1.95
C SER A 116 2.52 6.04 2.92
N THR A 117 1.82 6.85 3.71
CA THR A 117 2.45 7.75 4.69
C THR A 117 1.88 7.45 6.07
N MET A 118 2.73 7.24 7.07
CA MET A 118 2.28 7.12 8.46
C MET A 118 1.79 8.47 8.98
N THR A 119 0.51 8.54 9.36
CA THR A 119 -0.12 9.78 9.87
C THR A 119 -0.32 9.76 11.39
N GLY A 120 0.17 8.72 12.07
CA GLY A 120 0.09 8.49 13.51
C GLY A 120 0.34 7.01 13.83
N GLY A 121 0.59 6.66 15.10
CA GLY A 121 1.10 5.33 15.48
C GLY A 121 0.28 4.10 15.05
N THR A 122 -0.99 4.27 14.65
CA THR A 122 -1.82 3.20 14.06
C THR A 122 -2.66 3.68 12.86
N SER A 123 -2.23 4.74 12.17
CA SER A 123 -2.95 5.31 11.02
C SER A 123 -2.02 5.56 9.84
N LEU A 124 -2.51 5.21 8.65
CA LEU A 124 -1.83 5.40 7.37
C LEU A 124 -2.70 6.24 6.43
N ARG A 125 -2.07 7.04 5.59
CA ARG A 125 -2.67 7.55 4.34
C ARG A 125 -2.17 6.67 3.20
N LEU A 126 -3.00 6.43 2.19
CA LEU A 126 -2.63 5.71 0.97
C LEU A 126 -3.07 6.51 -0.25
N ASP A 127 -2.16 6.70 -1.19
CA ASP A 127 -2.43 7.25 -2.51
C ASP A 127 -1.84 6.30 -3.57
N ALA A 128 -2.59 6.00 -4.62
CA ALA A 128 -2.13 5.11 -5.69
C ALA A 128 -2.47 5.66 -7.08
N VAL A 129 -1.51 5.57 -7.97
CA VAL A 129 -1.59 5.95 -9.38
C VAL A 129 -1.30 4.75 -10.28
N ASP A 130 -1.70 4.81 -11.54
CA ASP A 130 -1.27 3.86 -12.55
C ASP A 130 0.19 4.14 -13.01
N PRO A 131 0.81 3.27 -13.85
CA PRO A 131 2.18 3.49 -14.30
C PRO A 131 2.43 4.81 -15.04
N ASP A 132 1.38 5.41 -15.61
CA ASP A 132 1.42 6.70 -16.30
C ASP A 132 1.28 7.90 -15.34
N GLY A 133 1.12 7.63 -14.03
CA GLY A 133 0.96 8.67 -13.01
C GLY A 133 -0.48 9.18 -12.86
N THR A 134 -1.47 8.52 -13.48
CA THR A 134 -2.87 8.92 -13.34
C THR A 134 -3.43 8.42 -12.01
N PRO A 135 -4.11 9.25 -11.19
CA PRO A 135 -4.76 8.80 -9.97
C PRO A 135 -5.73 7.64 -10.18
N VAL A 136 -5.65 6.63 -9.31
CA VAL A 136 -6.52 5.45 -9.33
C VAL A 136 -7.35 5.35 -8.06
N VAL A 137 -6.71 5.27 -6.90
CA VAL A 137 -7.39 5.12 -5.62
C VAL A 137 -6.63 5.87 -4.53
N SER A 138 -7.36 6.45 -3.58
CA SER A 138 -6.77 7.00 -2.36
C SER A 138 -7.62 6.67 -1.15
N ALA A 139 -6.97 6.64 0.02
CA ALA A 139 -7.59 6.59 1.33
C ALA A 139 -6.92 7.62 2.22
N ARG A 140 -7.67 8.66 2.62
CA ARG A 140 -7.13 9.74 3.45
C ARG A 140 -6.63 9.25 4.81
N SER A 141 -7.35 8.32 5.41
CA SER A 141 -6.95 7.67 6.66
C SER A 141 -7.46 6.24 6.71
N LEU A 142 -6.52 5.34 6.98
CA LEU A 142 -6.71 3.94 7.27
C LEU A 142 -6.19 3.69 8.68
N ILE A 143 -7.10 3.36 9.60
CA ILE A 143 -6.75 2.97 10.97
C ILE A 143 -6.59 1.47 11.01
N VAL A 144 -5.46 1.00 11.54
CA VAL A 144 -5.22 -0.42 11.82
C VAL A 144 -5.32 -0.71 13.32
N ARG A 145 -5.64 -1.96 13.67
CA ARG A 145 -5.75 -2.40 15.08
C ARG A 145 -5.21 -3.81 15.29
N PRO A 146 -4.75 -4.12 16.52
CA PRO A 146 -4.45 -5.48 16.94
C PRO A 146 -5.65 -6.43 16.83
N VAL A 147 -5.42 -7.69 16.46
CA VAL A 147 -6.40 -8.79 16.48
C VAL A 147 -5.87 -10.03 17.18
#